data_AF-A0A507E4E7-F1
#
_entry.id   AF-A0A507E4E7-F1
#
_cell.length_a   1.000
_cell.length_b   1.000
_cell.length_c   1.000
_cell.angle_alpha   90.00
_cell.angle_beta   90.00
_cell.angle_gamma   90.00
#
_symmetry.space_group_name_H-M   'P 1'
#
loop_
_entity.id
_entity.type
_entity.pdbx_description
1 polymer ?
#
loop_
_entity_poly.entity_id
_entity_poly.type
_entity_poly.pdbx_seq_one_letter_code
_entity_poly.pdbx_strand_id
1 'polypeptide(L)'
;MLSTVRCIASRRQPQILRTLPILARPVPVARPSTLVSLIPKPVLSSNLVPARQMATLNQVISGIRKDRKKKPASPALDGAPQRRGVCLKVFAVKPKKPNSAQRKVCRVRLTTGKVVIAYIPGEGHNLQEHSVVLVRGGRVSDCPGVRYKIVRGALDCQGVVNRTKSRSKYGTKKPKTGDGAAGKK
;
A
#
# COMPACT_ATOMS: atom_id res chain seq x y z
N MET A 1 17.75 -55.15 10.04
CA MET A 1 17.01 -56.43 10.07
C MET A 1 15.54 -56.07 10.07
N LEU A 2 14.93 -55.95 8.88
CA LEU A 2 13.87 -56.83 8.33
C LEU A 2 12.58 -56.76 9.19
N SER A 3 11.37 -56.52 8.69
CA SER A 3 10.75 -56.79 7.39
C SER A 3 9.48 -55.91 7.28
N THR A 4 9.17 -55.21 6.18
CA THR A 4 8.39 -55.69 5.01
C THR A 4 7.35 -56.79 5.28
N VAL A 5 6.11 -56.58 4.82
CA VAL A 5 5.21 -57.50 4.07
C VAL A 5 3.79 -56.90 4.13
N ARG A 6 3.24 -56.31 3.05
CA ARG A 6 2.50 -56.91 1.91
C ARG A 6 1.13 -57.50 2.32
N CYS A 7 0.02 -57.00 1.77
CA CYS A 7 -0.86 -57.65 0.77
C CYS A 7 -2.31 -57.71 1.35
N ILE A 8 -3.45 -57.78 0.66
CA ILE A 8 -3.90 -57.75 -0.75
C ILE A 8 -5.46 -57.70 -0.69
N ALA A 9 -6.10 -57.16 -1.75
CA ALA A 9 -7.46 -57.44 -2.26
C ALA A 9 -8.70 -57.06 -1.40
N SER A 10 -9.60 -56.20 -1.89
CA SER A 10 -10.64 -56.39 -2.93
C SER A 10 -11.98 -56.89 -2.38
N ARG A 11 -13.03 -56.07 -2.59
CA ARG A 11 -14.41 -56.41 -3.00
C ARG A 11 -15.18 -55.07 -3.14
N ARG A 12 -15.43 -54.62 -4.37
CA ARG A 12 -16.72 -54.66 -5.09
C ARG A 12 -17.85 -53.93 -4.33
N GLN A 13 -18.13 -52.66 -4.66
CA GLN A 13 -19.19 -52.16 -5.59
C GLN A 13 -20.40 -51.62 -4.79
N PRO A 14 -21.36 -50.84 -5.35
CA PRO A 14 -21.30 -49.85 -6.43
C PRO A 14 -22.04 -48.52 -6.12
N GLN A 15 -21.78 -47.50 -6.95
CA GLN A 15 -22.67 -46.45 -7.51
C GLN A 15 -23.81 -45.84 -6.67
N ILE A 16 -23.85 -44.49 -6.59
CA ILE A 16 -25.03 -43.68 -6.95
C ILE A 16 -24.53 -42.29 -7.42
N LEU A 17 -24.76 -42.05 -8.72
CA LEU A 17 -24.66 -40.76 -9.38
C LEU A 17 -25.88 -39.90 -9.03
N ARG A 18 -25.66 -38.64 -8.65
CA ARG A 18 -26.68 -37.57 -8.79
C ARG A 18 -26.02 -36.27 -9.25
N THR A 19 -25.80 -36.19 -10.55
CA THR A 19 -25.61 -34.95 -11.30
C THR A 19 -26.96 -34.21 -11.38
N LEU A 20 -27.02 -32.98 -10.87
CA LEU A 20 -28.17 -32.09 -11.05
C LEU A 20 -28.15 -31.48 -12.47
N PRO A 21 -29.29 -31.41 -13.17
CA PRO A 21 -29.34 -30.94 -14.55
C PRO A 21 -29.33 -29.41 -14.63
N ILE A 22 -28.53 -28.91 -15.57
CA ILE A 22 -28.49 -27.54 -16.04
C ILE A 22 -29.75 -27.29 -16.89
N LEU A 23 -30.65 -26.43 -16.44
CA LEU A 23 -31.76 -25.94 -17.26
C LEU A 23 -31.23 -24.92 -18.27
N ALA A 24 -31.00 -25.41 -19.49
CA ALA A 24 -30.76 -24.60 -20.67
C ALA A 24 -31.99 -23.73 -20.98
N ARG A 25 -31.78 -22.42 -21.09
CA ARG A 25 -32.80 -21.47 -21.54
C ARG A 25 -32.86 -21.49 -23.08
N PRO A 26 -34.05 -21.46 -23.70
CA PRO A 26 -34.19 -21.43 -25.16
C PRO A 26 -33.83 -20.06 -25.73
N VAL A 27 -33.09 -20.07 -26.84
CA VAL A 27 -32.77 -18.92 -27.69
C VAL A 27 -33.94 -18.71 -28.66
N PRO A 28 -34.54 -17.51 -28.79
CA PRO A 28 -35.54 -17.27 -29.81
C PRO A 28 -34.89 -17.05 -31.19
N VAL A 29 -35.42 -17.80 -32.14
CA VAL A 29 -35.13 -17.81 -33.58
C VAL A 29 -35.60 -16.51 -34.24
N ALA A 30 -34.82 -16.05 -35.22
CA ALA A 30 -35.05 -14.90 -36.05
C ALA A 30 -36.40 -14.92 -36.82
N ARG A 31 -36.96 -13.73 -37.07
CA ARG A 31 -37.93 -13.48 -38.15
C ARG A 31 -37.49 -12.27 -38.99
N PRO A 32 -37.81 -12.25 -40.30
CA PRO A 32 -37.19 -11.34 -41.26
C PRO A 32 -38.03 -10.09 -41.57
N SER A 33 -37.32 -9.11 -42.13
CA SER A 33 -37.74 -8.14 -43.16
C SER A 33 -38.99 -7.28 -42.91
N THR A 34 -38.75 -6.04 -42.46
CA THR A 34 -39.47 -4.87 -42.98
C THR A 34 -38.45 -3.82 -43.41
N LEU A 35 -38.41 -3.57 -44.71
CA LEU A 35 -37.68 -2.49 -45.36
C LEU A 35 -38.08 -1.15 -44.73
N VAL A 36 -37.15 -0.51 -44.02
CA VAL A 36 -37.24 0.91 -43.69
C VAL A 36 -36.22 1.64 -44.54
N SER A 37 -36.74 2.56 -45.34
CA SER A 37 -36.08 3.46 -46.27
C SER A 37 -34.73 4.02 -45.78
N LEU A 38 -33.68 3.75 -46.55
CA LEU A 38 -32.40 4.46 -46.49
C LEU A 38 -32.58 5.87 -47.08
N ILE A 39 -32.79 6.86 -46.22
CA ILE A 39 -32.49 8.25 -46.56
C ILE A 39 -31.11 8.55 -45.95
N PRO A 40 -30.05 8.74 -46.75
CA PRO A 40 -28.78 9.20 -46.22
C PRO A 40 -28.94 10.65 -45.75
N LYS A 41 -28.95 10.86 -44.43
CA LYS A 41 -28.78 12.21 -43.86
C LYS A 41 -27.36 12.68 -44.20
N PRO A 42 -27.16 13.93 -44.66
CA PRO A 42 -25.84 14.45 -44.92
C PRO A 42 -25.03 14.42 -43.62
N VAL A 43 -23.93 13.67 -43.63
CA VAL A 43 -22.94 13.67 -42.56
C VAL A 43 -22.23 15.02 -42.67
N LEU A 44 -22.78 16.05 -42.01
CA LEU A 44 -22.05 17.29 -41.81
C LEU A 44 -20.92 16.98 -40.83
N SER A 45 -19.78 16.57 -41.40
CA SER A 45 -18.51 16.47 -40.72
C SER A 45 -18.09 17.87 -40.27
N SER A 46 -18.52 18.26 -39.07
CA SER A 46 -17.92 19.34 -38.31
C SER A 46 -17.36 18.74 -37.03
N ASN A 47 -16.31 17.92 -37.18
CA ASN A 47 -15.31 17.78 -36.14
C ASN A 47 -14.56 19.11 -35.98
N LEU A 48 -15.28 20.14 -35.54
CA LEU A 48 -14.69 21.32 -34.93
C LEU A 48 -14.14 20.83 -33.60
N VAL A 49 -12.87 20.42 -33.62
CA VAL A 49 -12.07 20.36 -32.39
C VAL A 49 -12.29 21.72 -31.72
N PRO A 50 -12.90 21.79 -30.52
CA PRO A 50 -13.07 23.08 -29.87
C PRO A 50 -11.66 23.64 -29.67
N ALA A 51 -11.33 24.68 -30.44
CA ALA A 51 -10.10 25.42 -30.28
C ALA A 51 -10.00 25.73 -28.78
N ARG A 52 -8.88 25.37 -28.15
CA ARG A 52 -8.62 25.69 -26.74
C ARG A 52 -8.87 27.17 -26.55
N GLN A 53 -10.06 27.53 -26.06
CA GLN A 53 -10.46 28.91 -25.88
C GLN A 53 -9.59 29.48 -24.76
N MET A 54 -8.70 30.39 -25.14
CA MET A 54 -8.01 31.22 -24.18
C MET A 54 -9.06 32.10 -23.51
N ALA A 55 -8.99 32.22 -22.18
CA ALA A 55 -9.87 33.10 -21.43
C ALA A 55 -9.73 34.54 -21.96
N THR A 56 -10.85 35.23 -22.11
CA THR A 56 -10.86 36.63 -22.59
C THR A 56 -10.19 37.55 -21.58
N LEU A 57 -9.73 38.74 -22.01
CA LEU A 57 -9.08 39.68 -21.09
C LEU A 57 -10.00 40.09 -19.94
N ASN A 58 -11.28 40.34 -20.22
CA ASN A 58 -12.26 40.67 -19.19
C ASN A 58 -12.48 39.52 -18.19
N GLN A 59 -12.36 38.26 -18.65
CA GLN A 59 -12.41 37.07 -17.80
C GLN A 59 -11.16 36.95 -16.91
N VAL A 60 -9.98 37.30 -17.43
CA VAL A 60 -8.76 37.33 -16.63
C VAL A 60 -8.80 38.47 -15.61
N ILE A 61 -9.25 39.67 -16.02
CA ILE A 61 -9.44 40.83 -15.16
C ILE A 61 -10.46 40.52 -14.04
N SER A 62 -11.51 39.74 -14.35
CA SER A 62 -12.50 39.28 -13.36
C SER A 62 -12.02 38.13 -12.46
N GLY A 63 -10.75 37.71 -12.56
CA GLY A 63 -10.12 36.79 -11.62
C GLY A 63 -10.39 35.30 -11.89
N ILE A 64 -10.65 34.91 -13.14
CA ILE A 64 -10.82 33.48 -13.50
C ILE A 64 -9.59 32.63 -13.21
N ARG A 65 -8.38 33.22 -13.23
CA ARG A 65 -7.14 32.50 -12.91
C ARG A 65 -6.99 32.34 -11.39
N LYS A 66 -7.15 31.11 -10.90
CA LYS A 66 -6.97 30.75 -9.48
C LYS A 66 -5.84 29.74 -9.30
N ASP A 67 -4.98 29.99 -8.32
CA ASP A 67 -3.91 29.06 -7.98
C ASP A 67 -4.46 27.78 -7.33
N ARG A 68 -3.99 26.63 -7.82
CA ARG A 68 -4.36 25.33 -7.26
C ARG A 68 -3.53 25.05 -6.02
N LYS A 69 -4.14 25.15 -4.83
CA LYS A 69 -3.50 24.79 -3.56
C LYS A 69 -3.20 23.29 -3.51
N LYS A 70 -1.93 22.91 -3.30
CA LYS A 70 -1.49 21.51 -3.13
C LYS A 70 -1.49 21.14 -1.64
N LYS A 71 -1.98 19.95 -1.31
CA LYS A 71 -1.91 19.41 0.06
C LYS A 71 -0.51 18.84 0.31
N PRO A 72 0.16 19.14 1.45
CA PRO A 72 1.47 18.59 1.74
C PRO A 72 1.41 17.07 1.95
N ALA A 73 2.50 16.39 1.60
CA ALA A 73 2.63 14.95 1.76
C ALA A 73 2.55 14.51 3.24
N SER A 74 2.96 15.39 4.17
CA SER A 74 3.05 15.15 5.62
C SER A 74 2.39 16.28 6.43
N PRO A 75 1.05 16.34 6.48
CA PRO A 75 0.31 17.45 7.11
C PRO A 75 0.40 17.51 8.63
N ALA A 76 0.84 16.43 9.31
CA ALA A 76 0.91 16.39 10.78
C ALA A 76 2.22 16.95 11.34
N LEU A 77 3.22 17.23 10.50
CA LEU A 77 4.48 17.83 10.94
C LEU A 77 4.43 19.36 11.00
N ASP A 78 3.36 19.98 10.47
CA ASP A 78 3.15 21.44 10.50
C ASP A 78 4.36 22.22 9.97
N GLY A 79 4.88 21.81 8.80
CA GLY A 79 6.05 22.43 8.17
C GLY A 79 7.41 22.00 8.73
N ALA A 80 7.46 21.39 9.92
CA ALA A 80 8.71 20.90 10.49
C ALA A 80 9.25 19.67 9.73
N PRO A 81 10.59 19.51 9.61
CA PRO A 81 11.16 18.34 8.95
C PRO A 81 10.94 17.05 9.77
N GLN A 82 10.99 17.17 11.10
CA GLN A 82 10.84 16.08 12.05
C GLN A 82 10.10 16.60 13.28
N ARG A 83 9.35 15.73 13.96
CA ARG A 83 8.74 16.05 15.26
C ARG A 83 8.92 14.88 16.24
N ARG A 84 9.11 15.24 17.51
CA ARG A 84 9.08 14.28 18.61
C ARG A 84 7.64 13.80 18.84
N GLY A 85 7.51 12.57 19.32
CA GLY A 85 6.23 12.02 19.74
C GLY A 85 6.41 10.82 20.66
N VAL A 86 5.32 10.41 21.29
CA VAL A 86 5.25 9.27 22.21
C VAL A 86 4.45 8.15 21.55
N CYS A 87 4.97 6.93 21.57
CA CYS A 87 4.25 5.75 21.08
C CYS A 87 3.08 5.42 22.02
N LEU A 88 1.88 5.33 21.47
CA LEU A 88 0.67 4.88 22.17
C LEU A 88 0.56 3.36 22.13
N LYS A 89 0.72 2.78 20.94
CA LYS A 89 0.73 1.33 20.77
C LYS A 89 1.60 0.92 19.59
N VAL A 90 2.26 -0.21 19.73
CA VAL A 90 3.09 -0.83 18.69
C VAL A 90 2.39 -2.10 18.19
N PHE A 91 2.18 -2.21 16.88
CA PHE A 91 1.43 -3.32 16.29
C PHE A 91 1.88 -3.60 14.86
N ALA A 92 1.49 -4.77 14.35
CA ALA A 92 1.77 -5.17 12.98
C ALA A 92 0.55 -4.96 12.07
N VAL A 93 0.78 -4.47 10.85
CA VAL A 93 -0.26 -4.24 9.82
C VAL A 93 0.04 -5.10 8.59
N LYS A 94 -0.99 -5.74 8.03
CA LYS A 94 -0.89 -6.44 6.73
C LYS A 94 -0.94 -5.41 5.58
N PRO A 95 -0.05 -5.50 4.59
CA PRO A 95 -0.03 -4.57 3.45
C PRO A 95 -1.24 -4.78 2.51
N LYS A 96 -1.41 -3.84 1.58
CA LYS A 96 -2.33 -4.03 0.44
C LYS A 96 -1.84 -5.17 -0.47
N LYS A 97 -2.79 -5.89 -1.08
CA LYS A 97 -2.54 -6.81 -2.21
C LYS A 97 -1.81 -6.01 -3.32
N PRO A 98 -0.75 -6.50 -3.98
CA PRO A 98 -0.27 -7.89 -4.17
C PRO A 98 0.70 -8.41 -3.11
N ASN A 99 1.13 -7.56 -2.18
CA ASN A 99 2.20 -7.90 -1.24
C ASN A 99 1.66 -8.68 -0.04
N SER A 100 2.50 -9.52 0.56
CA SER A 100 2.24 -10.23 1.81
C SER A 100 3.43 -10.05 2.76
N ALA A 101 3.17 -9.55 3.97
CA ALA A 101 4.16 -9.40 5.05
C ALA A 101 3.45 -8.90 6.30
N GLN A 102 4.17 -8.92 7.43
CA GLN A 102 3.78 -8.15 8.62
C GLN A 102 4.64 -6.88 8.68
N ARG A 103 4.00 -5.72 8.53
CA ARG A 103 4.68 -4.41 8.60
C ARG A 103 4.62 -3.88 10.02
N LYS A 104 5.78 -3.60 10.61
CA LYS A 104 5.91 -3.10 11.99
C LYS A 104 5.60 -1.60 12.02
N VAL A 105 4.63 -1.21 12.84
CA VAL A 105 4.06 0.14 12.84
C VAL A 105 3.80 0.58 14.28
N CYS A 106 3.93 1.88 14.57
CA CYS A 106 3.53 2.47 15.83
C CYS A 106 2.44 3.54 15.60
N ARG A 107 1.45 3.60 16.50
CA ARG A 107 0.60 4.79 16.68
C ARG A 107 1.33 5.76 17.59
N VAL A 108 1.63 6.96 17.11
CA VAL A 108 2.42 7.97 17.81
C VAL A 108 1.57 9.22 18.03
N ARG A 109 1.56 9.74 19.26
CA ARG A 109 1.06 11.08 19.57
C ARG A 109 2.20 12.08 19.44
N LEU A 110 2.14 12.97 18.45
CA LEU A 110 3.15 14.01 18.25
C LEU A 110 3.03 15.09 19.32
N THR A 111 4.07 15.90 19.47
CA THR A 111 4.03 17.10 20.34
C THR A 111 2.94 18.09 19.96
N THR A 112 2.50 18.13 18.69
CA THR A 112 1.34 18.93 18.25
C THR A 112 -0.01 18.38 18.75
N GLY A 113 -0.03 17.25 19.46
CA GLY A 113 -1.26 16.55 19.87
C GLY A 113 -1.88 15.66 18.80
N LYS A 114 -1.48 15.82 17.52
CA LYS A 114 -1.93 14.96 16.41
C LYS A 114 -1.47 13.52 16.59
N VAL A 115 -2.40 12.58 16.47
CA VAL A 115 -2.10 11.13 16.49
C VAL A 115 -1.87 10.65 15.08
N VAL A 116 -0.70 10.07 14.84
CA VAL A 116 -0.27 9.58 13.53
C VAL A 116 0.15 8.13 13.59
N ILE A 117 0.08 7.46 12.45
CA ILE A 117 0.60 6.10 12.28
C ILE A 117 1.95 6.18 11.57
N ALA A 118 3.00 5.69 12.23
CA ALA A 118 4.38 5.77 11.75
C ALA A 118 4.99 4.37 11.57
N TYR A 119 5.66 4.17 10.43
CA TYR A 119 6.35 2.92 10.10
C TYR A 119 7.70 2.83 10.81
N ILE A 120 8.05 1.65 11.30
CA ILE A 120 9.35 1.35 11.91
C ILE A 120 10.25 0.71 10.84
N PRO A 121 11.31 1.39 10.38
CA PRO A 121 12.14 0.87 9.31
C PRO A 121 13.23 -0.10 9.81
N GLY A 122 13.49 -1.13 9.01
CA GLY A 122 14.56 -2.10 9.25
C GLY A 122 14.07 -3.38 9.93
N GLU A 123 15.04 -4.16 10.40
CA GLU A 123 14.84 -5.42 11.10
C GLU A 123 14.89 -5.20 12.62
N GLY A 124 14.03 -5.92 13.35
CA GLY A 124 13.88 -5.71 14.80
C GLY A 124 13.43 -4.30 15.21
N HIS A 125 12.95 -4.16 16.44
CA HIS A 125 12.75 -2.86 17.10
C HIS A 125 12.64 -3.06 18.61
N ASN A 126 12.97 -2.02 19.37
CA ASN A 126 12.92 -1.99 20.83
C ASN A 126 11.73 -1.13 21.35
N LEU A 127 10.86 -0.65 20.46
CA LEU A 127 9.81 0.28 20.86
C LEU A 127 8.69 -0.46 21.58
N GLN A 128 8.27 0.13 22.69
CA GLN A 128 7.16 -0.30 23.50
C GLN A 128 6.13 0.84 23.58
N GLU A 129 5.08 0.64 24.36
CA GLU A 129 4.19 1.73 24.74
C GLU A 129 4.99 2.78 25.52
N HIS A 130 4.64 4.06 25.35
CA HIS A 130 5.29 5.21 25.98
C HIS A 130 6.72 5.53 25.53
N SER A 131 7.35 4.72 24.67
CA SER A 131 8.65 5.08 24.11
C SER A 131 8.58 6.40 23.33
N VAL A 132 9.57 7.26 23.53
CA VAL A 132 9.71 8.54 22.86
C VAL A 132 10.48 8.34 21.56
N VAL A 133 9.88 8.80 20.46
CA VAL A 133 10.40 8.60 19.11
C VAL A 133 10.46 9.90 18.33
N LEU A 134 11.40 9.95 17.38
CA LEU A 134 11.52 11.03 16.42
C LEU A 134 10.88 10.60 15.09
N VAL A 135 9.87 11.35 14.65
CA VAL A 135 9.08 11.04 13.46
C VAL A 135 9.48 11.97 12.32
N ARG A 136 9.70 11.39 11.14
CA ARG A 136 9.96 12.10 9.89
C ARG A 136 8.88 11.81 8.85
N GLY A 137 8.80 12.68 7.84
CA GLY A 137 7.97 12.46 6.67
C GLY A 137 8.41 11.23 5.87
N GLY A 138 7.45 10.50 5.29
CA GLY A 138 7.72 9.42 4.35
C GLY A 138 6.60 8.40 4.31
N ARG A 139 5.82 8.40 3.24
CA ARG A 139 4.77 7.41 3.05
C ARG A 139 5.35 6.01 2.80
N VAL A 140 4.66 5.00 3.31
CA VAL A 140 4.87 3.60 2.92
C VAL A 140 3.84 3.28 1.85
N SER A 141 4.29 2.86 0.67
CA SER A 141 3.43 2.56 -0.49
C SER A 141 2.44 1.44 -0.23
N ASP A 142 2.85 0.49 0.63
CA ASP A 142 2.19 -0.80 0.81
C ASP A 142 1.06 -0.71 1.85
N CYS A 143 1.23 0.11 2.88
CA CYS A 143 0.27 0.25 3.97
C CYS A 143 -0.54 1.54 3.79
N PRO A 144 -1.86 1.45 3.52
CA PRO A 144 -2.70 2.64 3.51
C PRO A 144 -2.70 3.29 4.89
N GLY A 145 -2.81 4.62 4.94
CA GLY A 145 -2.80 5.39 6.20
C GLY A 145 -1.42 5.63 6.83
N VAL A 146 -0.38 4.87 6.47
CA VAL A 146 0.97 5.03 7.04
C VAL A 146 1.79 6.05 6.23
N ARG A 147 1.76 7.30 6.68
CA ARG A 147 2.37 8.46 5.98
C ARG A 147 3.72 8.90 6.55
N TYR A 148 4.10 8.37 7.70
CA TYR A 148 5.28 8.78 8.45
C TYR A 148 6.20 7.59 8.73
N LYS A 149 7.47 7.90 8.98
CA LYS A 149 8.51 6.92 9.35
C LYS A 149 9.19 7.37 10.63
N ILE A 150 9.57 6.43 11.46
CA ILE A 150 10.40 6.70 12.65
C ILE A 150 11.87 6.74 12.22
N VAL A 151 12.63 7.68 12.79
CA VAL A 151 14.09 7.77 12.64
C VAL A 151 14.74 6.75 13.58
N ARG A 152 15.66 5.93 13.06
CA ARG A 152 16.40 4.94 13.85
C ARG A 152 17.69 5.57 14.39
N GLY A 153 18.11 5.14 15.58
CA GLY A 153 19.25 5.69 16.30
C GLY A 153 18.97 7.06 16.94
N ALA A 154 17.69 7.41 17.14
CA ALA A 154 17.27 8.68 17.73
C ALA A 154 16.30 8.43 18.89
N LEU A 155 16.50 9.12 20.01
CA LEU A 155 15.76 8.95 21.27
C LEU A 155 15.76 7.47 21.68
N ASP A 156 14.61 6.90 22.04
CA ASP A 156 14.52 5.51 22.53
C ASP A 156 14.60 4.49 21.38
N CYS A 157 14.55 4.96 20.13
CA CYS A 157 14.55 4.10 18.96
C CYS A 157 15.99 3.69 18.60
N GLN A 158 16.45 2.57 19.14
CA GLN A 158 17.78 2.02 18.86
C GLN A 158 18.00 1.70 17.38
N GLY A 159 19.27 1.67 16.96
CA GLY A 159 19.65 1.28 15.60
C GLY A 159 19.36 -0.20 15.29
N VAL A 160 19.46 -0.58 14.02
CA VAL A 160 19.30 -1.99 13.60
C VAL A 160 20.57 -2.79 13.93
N VAL A 161 20.45 -3.92 14.60
CA VAL A 161 21.63 -4.74 14.97
C VAL A 161 22.29 -5.32 13.71
N ASN A 162 23.62 -5.40 13.69
CA ASN A 162 24.42 -6.04 12.62
C ASN A 162 24.22 -5.50 11.19
N ARG A 163 23.78 -4.25 11.04
CA ARG A 163 23.64 -3.62 9.71
C ARG A 163 24.98 -3.11 9.18
N THR A 164 25.52 -3.78 8.17
CA THR A 164 26.78 -3.38 7.50
C THR A 164 26.57 -2.34 6.38
N LYS A 165 25.51 -2.49 5.58
CA LYS A 165 25.18 -1.60 4.45
C LYS A 165 24.11 -0.56 4.82
N SER A 166 24.22 0.64 4.26
CA SER A 166 23.29 1.77 4.51
C SER A 166 23.12 2.13 5.99
N ARG A 167 24.21 2.04 6.76
CA ARG A 167 24.25 2.22 8.23
C ARG A 167 23.64 3.53 8.73
N SER A 168 23.90 4.63 8.01
CA SER A 168 23.43 5.97 8.37
C SER A 168 21.90 6.09 8.41
N LYS A 169 21.19 5.34 7.54
CA LYS A 169 19.72 5.35 7.49
C LYS A 169 19.08 4.64 8.68
N TYR A 170 19.76 3.64 9.23
CA TYR A 170 19.24 2.76 10.28
C TYR A 170 19.89 3.01 11.64
N GLY A 171 20.66 4.10 11.79
CA GLY A 171 21.23 4.52 13.07
C GLY A 171 22.33 3.60 13.59
N THR A 172 23.09 2.94 12.72
CA THR A 172 24.14 2.00 13.13
C THR A 172 25.54 2.61 13.01
N LYS A 173 26.35 2.45 14.08
CA LYS A 173 27.74 2.92 14.09
C LYS A 173 28.60 2.04 13.18
N LYS A 174 29.74 2.57 12.72
CA LYS A 174 30.71 1.78 11.95
C LYS A 174 31.27 0.71 12.91
N PRO A 175 31.24 -0.59 12.57
CA PRO A 175 31.91 -1.60 13.38
C PRO A 175 33.41 -1.27 13.42
N LYS A 176 34.05 -1.43 14.58
CA LYS A 176 35.49 -1.30 14.68
C LYS A 176 36.14 -2.48 13.97
N THR A 177 37.23 -2.23 13.24
CA THR A 177 37.92 -3.22 12.39
C THR A 177 38.46 -4.43 13.20
N GLY A 178 38.53 -4.35 14.53
CA GLY A 178 39.02 -5.42 15.42
C GLY A 178 37.99 -6.10 16.33
N ASP A 179 36.75 -5.63 16.44
CA ASP A 179 35.76 -6.16 17.41
C ASP A 179 34.80 -7.21 16.81
N GLY A 180 35.08 -7.66 15.59
CA GLY A 180 34.19 -8.51 14.80
C GLY A 180 34.16 -9.98 15.20
N ALA A 181 33.97 -10.34 16.48
CA ALA A 181 33.69 -11.73 16.89
C ALA A 181 33.22 -11.94 18.34
N ALA A 182 33.04 -10.92 19.19
CA ALA A 182 32.67 -11.15 20.59
C ALA A 182 31.15 -11.15 20.78
N GLY A 183 30.47 -12.23 20.40
CA GLY A 183 29.02 -12.32 20.61
C GLY A 183 28.32 -13.53 19.99
N LYS A 184 28.88 -14.73 20.19
CA LYS A 184 28.13 -15.99 20.04
C LYS A 184 28.82 -17.09 20.86
N LYS A 185 28.38 -17.26 22.10
CA LYS A 185 28.32 -18.54 22.81
C LYS A 185 26.87 -18.67 23.28
#